data_AF-A0A7S4SRV6-F1
#
_entry.id   AF-A0A7S4SRV6-F1
#
_cell.length_a   1.000
_cell.length_b   1.000
_cell.length_c   1.000
_cell.angle_alpha   90.00
_cell.angle_beta   90.00
_cell.angle_gamma   90.00
#
_symmetry.space_group_name_H-M   'P 1'
#
loop_
_entity.id
_entity.type
_entity.pdbx_description
1 polymer ?
#
loop_
_entity_poly.entity_id
_entity_poly.type
_entity_poly.pdbx_seq_one_letter_code
_entity_poly.pdbx_strand_id
1 'polypeptide(L)'
;DFYISPSIRSYADGVGALRTGPSPRLVSNRLGAQMLTASTSLHTVAMLAWGQAIAHDVGDMHGNSSDPAPIGVPLCDRRFDEECRGGGEIGFARGKYAFSGSSPERQLLDFASTYIDASWLYSANVERTRLGGRLLLPNNKFPDHGPSSA
;
A
#
# COMPACT_ATOMS: atom_id res chain seq x y z
N ASP A 1 -10.37 6.13 -8.92
CA ASP A 1 -11.24 7.05 -8.16
C ASP A 1 -10.45 7.89 -7.16
N PHE A 2 -11.11 8.70 -6.33
CA PHE A 2 -10.47 9.37 -5.20
C PHE A 2 -10.65 8.55 -3.93
N TYR A 3 -9.61 8.51 -3.09
CA TYR A 3 -9.75 8.00 -1.74
C TYR A 3 -10.61 8.96 -0.91
N ILE A 4 -11.75 8.45 -0.44
CA ILE A 4 -12.70 9.21 0.39
C ILE A 4 -12.18 9.25 1.83
N SER A 5 -12.08 10.45 2.38
CA SER A 5 -11.78 10.64 3.81
C SER A 5 -13.05 11.06 4.53
N PRO A 6 -13.41 10.42 5.66
CA PRO A 6 -14.54 10.84 6.49
C PRO A 6 -14.23 12.11 7.31
N SER A 7 -13.00 12.65 7.23
CA SER A 7 -12.57 13.85 7.95
C SER A 7 -11.88 14.85 7.02
N ILE A 8 -11.74 16.09 7.51
CA ILE A 8 -11.00 17.16 6.80
C ILE A 8 -9.52 16.76 6.70
N ARG A 9 -8.90 16.98 5.54
CA ARG A 9 -7.49 16.64 5.33
C ARG A 9 -6.62 17.68 6.03
N SER A 10 -5.71 17.22 6.89
CA SER A 10 -4.91 18.13 7.73
C SER A 10 -3.54 18.38 7.12
N TYR A 11 -3.49 19.20 6.07
CA TYR A 11 -2.24 19.73 5.52
C TYR A 11 -1.78 20.99 6.26
N ALA A 12 -0.47 21.25 6.30
CA ALA A 12 0.09 22.40 7.03
C ALA A 12 -0.37 23.75 6.44
N ASP A 13 -0.57 23.78 5.13
CA ASP A 13 -1.02 24.92 4.33
C ASP A 13 -2.52 24.82 3.96
N GLY A 14 -3.24 23.79 4.44
CA GLY A 14 -4.61 23.51 4.01
C GLY A 14 -4.75 23.06 2.55
N VAL A 15 -3.63 22.75 1.87
CA VAL A 15 -3.62 22.38 0.45
C VAL A 15 -2.93 21.03 0.26
N GLY A 16 -1.65 20.92 0.61
CA GLY A 16 -0.87 19.73 0.31
C GLY A 16 0.48 19.65 1.01
N ALA A 17 0.91 20.65 1.77
CA ALA A 17 2.14 20.60 2.53
C ALA A 17 2.04 19.60 3.69
N LEU A 18 3.10 18.81 3.88
CA LEU A 18 3.19 17.90 5.01
C LEU A 18 3.24 18.69 6.31
N ARG A 19 2.54 18.20 7.34
CA ARG A 19 2.64 18.75 8.69
C ARG A 19 3.92 18.28 9.37
N THR A 20 4.56 19.18 10.09
CA THR A 20 5.66 18.85 10.99
C THR A 20 5.14 18.05 12.19
N GLY A 21 5.91 17.06 12.62
CA GLY A 21 5.60 16.23 13.79
C GLY A 21 6.83 15.45 14.24
N PRO A 22 6.68 14.54 15.22
CA PRO A 22 7.76 13.63 15.61
C PRO A 22 8.26 12.84 14.40
N SER A 23 9.56 12.52 14.38
CA SER A 23 10.15 11.67 13.32
C SER A 23 9.36 10.35 13.22
N PRO A 24 8.88 9.96 12.02
CA PRO A 24 8.18 8.69 11.83
C PRO A 24 9.02 7.49 12.28
N ARG A 25 10.35 7.56 12.08
CA ARG A 25 11.27 6.50 12.50
C ARG A 25 11.39 6.42 14.03
N LEU A 26 11.42 7.55 14.73
CA LEU A 26 11.40 7.56 16.20
C LEU A 26 10.09 6.98 16.74
N VAL A 27 8.95 7.33 16.15
CA VAL A 27 7.66 6.76 16.53
C VAL A 27 7.65 5.25 16.31
N SER A 28 8.13 4.78 15.15
CA SER A 28 8.28 3.35 14.84
C SER A 28 9.14 2.63 15.86
N ASN A 29 10.30 3.17 16.23
CA ASN A 29 11.18 2.58 17.23
C ASN A 29 10.56 2.51 18.63
N ARG A 30 9.71 3.48 18.99
CA ARG A 30 9.10 3.56 20.34
C ARG A 30 7.83 2.72 20.47
N LEU A 31 7.02 2.64 19.42
CA LEU A 31 5.69 2.01 19.47
C LEU A 31 5.62 0.70 18.69
N GLY A 32 6.35 0.60 17.57
CA GLY A 32 6.33 -0.57 16.69
C GLY A 32 7.41 -1.61 17.00
N ALA A 33 8.37 -1.30 17.87
CA ALA A 33 9.40 -2.26 18.25
C ALA A 33 8.81 -3.43 19.04
N GLN A 34 9.03 -4.64 18.56
CA GLN A 34 8.61 -5.88 19.21
C GLN A 34 9.83 -6.78 19.37
N MET A 35 10.02 -7.34 20.57
CA MET A 35 11.12 -8.27 20.86
C MET A 35 10.69 -9.75 20.76
N LEU A 36 9.39 -10.01 20.84
CA LEU A 36 8.81 -11.34 20.79
C LEU A 36 7.62 -11.32 19.84
N THR A 37 7.43 -12.43 19.12
CA THR A 37 6.25 -12.63 18.30
C THR A 37 5.03 -12.83 19.20
N ALA A 38 4.04 -11.96 19.07
CA ALA A 38 2.73 -12.21 19.64
C ALA A 38 2.01 -13.26 18.79
N SER A 39 1.87 -14.48 19.30
CA SER A 39 1.06 -15.53 18.69
C SER A 39 -0.35 -15.51 19.29
N THR A 40 -1.37 -15.72 18.47
CA THR A 40 -2.75 -15.89 18.92
C THR A 40 -3.35 -17.11 18.24
N SER A 41 -4.08 -17.93 18.99
CA SER A 41 -4.84 -19.07 18.44
C SER A 41 -6.16 -18.63 17.79
N LEU A 42 -6.56 -17.36 17.93
CA LEU A 42 -7.80 -16.85 17.39
C LEU A 42 -7.76 -16.68 15.87
N HIS A 43 -6.56 -16.56 15.28
CA HIS A 43 -6.39 -16.17 13.89
C HIS A 43 -5.29 -17.00 13.22
N THR A 44 -5.54 -17.39 11.97
CA THR A 44 -4.53 -18.08 11.15
C THR A 44 -3.79 -17.08 10.26
N VAL A 45 -2.57 -17.44 9.84
CA VAL A 45 -1.83 -16.69 8.82
C VAL A 45 -2.64 -16.57 7.51
N ALA A 46 -3.40 -17.61 7.17
CA ALA A 46 -4.30 -17.58 6.00
C ALA A 46 -5.37 -16.48 6.12
N MET A 47 -5.89 -16.24 7.32
CA MET A 47 -6.85 -15.17 7.56
C MET A 47 -6.23 -13.78 7.38
N LEU A 48 -4.98 -13.59 7.83
CA LEU A 48 -4.23 -12.34 7.60
C LEU A 48 -3.95 -12.12 6.11
N ALA A 49 -3.54 -13.17 5.39
CA ALA A 49 -3.30 -13.11 3.96
C ALA A 49 -4.59 -12.80 3.17
N TRP A 50 -5.72 -13.39 3.56
CA TRP A 50 -7.02 -13.08 2.97
C TRP A 50 -7.45 -11.63 3.24
N GLY A 51 -7.19 -11.12 4.45
CA GLY A 51 -7.40 -9.71 4.76
C GLY A 51 -6.60 -8.76 3.84
N GLN A 52 -5.36 -9.11 3.51
CA GLN A 52 -4.55 -8.36 2.53
C GLN A 52 -5.13 -8.45 1.12
N ALA A 53 -5.63 -9.61 0.69
CA ALA A 53 -6.26 -9.77 -0.62
C ALA A 53 -7.51 -8.90 -0.76
N ILE A 54 -8.36 -8.84 0.28
CA ILE A 54 -9.51 -7.93 0.32
C ILE A 54 -9.05 -6.48 0.27
N ALA A 55 -8.02 -6.10 1.05
CA ALA A 55 -7.51 -4.73 1.06
C ALA A 55 -7.04 -4.27 -0.33
N HIS A 56 -6.40 -5.16 -1.10
CA HIS A 56 -5.96 -4.88 -2.47
C HIS A 56 -7.12 -4.80 -3.48
N ASP A 57 -8.28 -5.37 -3.17
CA ASP A 57 -9.46 -5.31 -4.05
C ASP A 57 -10.17 -3.96 -3.97
N VAL A 58 -10.10 -3.32 -2.79
CA VAL A 58 -10.88 -2.11 -2.46
C VAL A 58 -10.03 -0.84 -2.41
N GLY A 59 -8.72 -0.95 -2.56
CA GLY A 59 -7.83 0.21 -2.53
C GLY A 59 -6.42 -0.09 -3.03
N ASP A 60 -5.93 0.74 -3.94
CA ASP A 60 -4.55 0.70 -4.43
C ASP A 60 -4.00 2.13 -4.57
N MET A 61 -2.95 2.43 -3.81
CA MET A 61 -2.29 3.74 -3.78
C MET A 61 -0.88 3.62 -4.33
N HIS A 62 -0.58 4.36 -5.38
CA HIS A 62 0.77 4.38 -5.97
C HIS A 62 1.58 5.56 -5.48
N GLY A 63 2.87 5.34 -5.22
CA GLY A 63 3.83 6.42 -4.97
C GLY A 63 4.02 7.34 -6.19
N ASN A 64 4.25 8.61 -5.94
CA ASN A 64 4.64 9.61 -6.94
C ASN A 64 6.13 9.94 -6.80
N SER A 65 6.97 9.39 -7.67
CA SER A 65 8.43 9.58 -7.63
C SER A 65 8.86 11.05 -7.79
N SER A 66 8.00 11.90 -8.36
CA SER A 66 8.26 13.34 -8.49
C SER A 66 7.89 14.14 -7.23
N ASP A 67 7.38 13.47 -6.19
CA ASP A 67 6.97 14.06 -4.91
C ASP A 67 7.58 13.27 -3.73
N PRO A 68 8.92 13.29 -3.60
CA PRO A 68 9.63 12.59 -2.54
C PRO A 68 9.39 13.26 -1.18
N ALA A 69 9.35 12.44 -0.13
CA ALA A 69 9.28 12.90 1.25
C ALA A 69 10.08 11.94 2.14
N PRO A 70 11.42 11.88 1.99
CA PRO A 70 12.25 10.90 2.68
C PRO A 70 12.08 10.98 4.20
N ILE A 71 12.20 9.82 4.86
CA ILE A 71 12.09 9.72 6.31
C ILE A 71 13.51 9.79 6.88
N GLY A 72 13.82 10.88 7.59
CA GLY A 72 15.11 11.04 8.27
C GLY A 72 15.34 9.94 9.31
N VAL A 73 16.51 9.30 9.22
CA VAL A 73 16.98 8.30 10.16
C VAL A 73 17.58 9.01 11.38
N PRO A 74 17.15 8.68 12.61
CA PRO A 74 17.75 9.22 13.82
C PRO A 74 19.23 8.82 13.94
N LEU A 75 20.06 9.70 14.50
CA LEU A 75 21.45 9.38 14.81
C LEU A 75 21.53 8.11 15.66
N CYS A 76 22.45 7.22 15.32
CA CYS A 76 22.64 5.93 16.00
C CYS A 76 21.42 4.99 15.93
N ASP A 77 20.55 5.12 14.91
CA ASP A 77 19.47 4.16 14.71
C ASP A 77 20.04 2.76 14.51
N ARG A 78 19.66 1.83 15.40
CA ARG A 78 20.21 0.46 15.44
C ARG A 78 20.02 -0.37 14.16
N ARG A 79 19.22 0.10 13.20
CA ARG A 79 18.98 -0.62 11.94
C ARG A 79 19.44 0.15 10.71
N PHE A 80 19.35 1.47 10.73
CA PHE A 80 19.59 2.31 9.56
C PHE A 80 20.76 3.28 9.72
N ASP A 81 21.35 3.40 10.92
CA ASP A 81 22.54 4.19 11.23
C ASP A 81 23.35 3.56 12.38
N GLU A 82 23.77 2.30 12.21
CA GLU A 82 24.46 1.53 13.27
C GLU A 82 25.80 2.14 13.69
N GLU A 83 26.46 2.86 12.79
CA GLU A 83 27.75 3.50 13.03
C GLU A 83 27.65 4.95 13.54
N CYS A 84 26.44 5.43 13.87
CA CYS A 84 26.22 6.79 14.36
C CYS A 84 26.78 7.89 13.43
N ARG A 85 26.73 7.69 12.12
CA ARG A 85 27.22 8.68 11.14
C ARG A 85 26.23 9.82 10.95
N GLY A 86 24.94 9.55 11.17
CA GLY A 86 23.86 10.50 10.94
C GLY A 86 23.61 10.80 9.46
N GLY A 87 22.58 11.60 9.17
CA GLY A 87 22.24 12.04 7.82
C GLY A 87 21.63 10.97 6.90
N GLY A 88 21.37 9.76 7.42
CA GLY A 88 20.70 8.70 6.68
C GLY A 88 19.21 9.01 6.44
N GLU A 89 18.68 8.49 5.34
CA GLU A 89 17.27 8.63 4.97
C GLU A 89 16.69 7.30 4.47
N ILE A 90 15.41 7.08 4.77
CA ILE A 90 14.62 5.99 4.20
C ILE A 90 13.79 6.56 3.05
N GLY A 91 13.94 5.97 1.86
CA GLY A 91 13.21 6.40 0.66
C GLY A 91 11.70 6.31 0.85
N PHE A 92 11.00 7.42 0.62
CA PHE A 92 9.54 7.48 0.63
C PHE A 92 9.08 8.51 -0.40
N ALA A 93 8.04 8.14 -1.15
CA ALA A 93 7.37 9.00 -2.11
C ALA A 93 5.91 9.15 -1.70
N ARG A 94 5.39 10.38 -1.75
CA ARG A 94 3.99 10.64 -1.40
C ARG A 94 3.08 10.04 -2.47
N GLY A 95 1.87 9.62 -2.10
CA GLY A 95 0.94 8.98 -3.04
C GLY A 95 0.52 9.90 -4.20
N LYS A 96 0.24 9.33 -5.38
CA LYS A 96 -0.34 10.07 -6.52
C LYS A 96 -1.62 10.77 -6.10
N TYR A 97 -1.85 11.95 -6.66
CA TYR A 97 -2.92 12.82 -6.22
C TYR A 97 -3.50 13.66 -7.35
N ALA A 98 -4.69 14.20 -7.10
CA ALA A 98 -5.23 15.31 -7.87
C ALA A 98 -5.98 16.28 -6.92
N PHE A 99 -6.33 17.44 -7.43
CA PHE A 99 -7.21 18.38 -6.74
C PHE A 99 -8.63 18.20 -7.30
N SER A 100 -9.63 18.06 -6.43
CA SER A 100 -11.02 18.13 -6.92
C SER A 100 -11.38 19.59 -7.11
N GLY A 101 -12.10 19.95 -8.17
CA GLY A 101 -12.53 21.34 -8.38
C GLY A 101 -13.39 21.92 -7.24
N SER A 102 -13.87 21.07 -6.32
CA SER A 102 -14.66 21.41 -5.14
C SER A 102 -13.85 21.62 -3.86
N SER A 103 -12.56 21.28 -3.82
CA SER A 103 -11.71 21.47 -2.65
C SER A 103 -10.28 21.85 -3.06
N PRO A 104 -9.67 22.87 -2.42
CA PRO A 104 -8.28 23.23 -2.68
C PRO A 104 -7.32 22.16 -2.16
N GLU A 105 -7.78 21.21 -1.34
CA GLU A 105 -6.96 20.17 -0.75
C GLU A 105 -6.60 19.08 -1.76
N ARG A 106 -5.33 18.65 -1.70
CA ARG A 106 -4.81 17.47 -2.37
C ARG A 106 -5.62 16.23 -1.96
N GLN A 107 -5.99 15.41 -2.95
CA GLN A 107 -6.69 14.15 -2.73
C GLN A 107 -5.92 13.00 -3.35
N LEU A 108 -5.77 11.91 -2.60
CA LEU A 108 -5.11 10.70 -3.08
C LEU A 108 -5.96 10.01 -4.14
N LEU A 109 -5.28 9.55 -5.19
CA LEU A 109 -5.89 8.73 -6.22
C LEU A 109 -5.88 7.26 -5.77
N ASP A 110 -7.01 6.61 -6.00
CA ASP A 110 -7.21 5.18 -5.84
C ASP A 110 -7.23 4.52 -7.23
N PHE A 111 -6.38 3.50 -7.40
CA PHE A 111 -6.19 2.74 -8.62
C PHE A 111 -6.90 1.38 -8.61
N ALA A 112 -7.52 1.00 -7.48
CA ALA A 112 -8.41 -0.14 -7.40
C ALA A 112 -9.85 0.26 -7.74
N SER A 113 -10.71 -0.74 -7.96
CA SER A 113 -12.16 -0.56 -7.92
C SER A 113 -12.61 -0.31 -6.48
N THR A 114 -13.59 0.56 -6.26
CA THR A 114 -14.19 0.74 -4.92
C THR A 114 -15.05 -0.46 -4.47
N TYR A 115 -15.24 -1.46 -5.34
CA TYR A 115 -16.05 -2.65 -5.08
C TYR A 115 -15.19 -3.84 -4.69
N ILE A 116 -15.79 -4.79 -3.97
CA ILE A 116 -15.25 -6.15 -3.84
C ILE A 116 -15.71 -6.93 -5.07
N ASP A 117 -14.92 -6.89 -6.13
CA ASP A 117 -15.25 -7.47 -7.44
C ASP A 117 -14.13 -8.40 -7.98
N ALA A 118 -13.13 -8.69 -7.14
CA ALA A 118 -11.93 -9.44 -7.48
C ALA A 118 -11.07 -8.79 -8.58
N SER A 119 -11.07 -7.46 -8.69
CA SER A 119 -10.16 -6.69 -9.53
C SER A 119 -8.69 -6.97 -9.23
N TRP A 120 -8.32 -7.35 -8.00
CA TRP A 120 -6.94 -7.80 -7.71
C TRP A 120 -6.53 -9.05 -8.53
N LEU A 121 -7.50 -9.89 -8.90
CA LEU A 121 -7.30 -11.08 -9.73
C LEU A 121 -7.53 -10.79 -11.22
N TYR A 122 -8.60 -10.06 -11.55
CA TYR A 122 -9.05 -9.85 -12.93
C TYR A 122 -8.54 -8.54 -13.56
N SER A 123 -7.85 -7.69 -12.79
CA SER A 123 -7.58 -6.27 -13.09
C SER A 123 -8.83 -5.39 -13.04
N ALA A 124 -8.64 -4.13 -12.64
CA ALA A 124 -9.63 -3.06 -12.79
C ALA A 124 -9.73 -2.53 -14.24
N ASN A 125 -8.89 -3.01 -15.17
CA ASN A 125 -8.87 -2.61 -16.58
C ASN A 125 -9.35 -3.73 -17.52
N VAL A 126 -9.95 -3.36 -18.65
CA VAL A 126 -10.59 -4.28 -19.63
C VAL A 126 -9.59 -5.16 -20.38
N GLU A 127 -8.30 -4.78 -20.40
CA GLU A 127 -7.24 -5.47 -21.13
C GLU A 127 -6.77 -6.74 -20.40
N ARG A 128 -7.45 -7.87 -20.63
CA ARG A 128 -6.87 -9.21 -20.44
C ARG A 128 -7.22 -10.15 -21.57
N THR A 129 -6.22 -10.87 -22.05
CA THR A 129 -6.34 -11.92 -23.07
C THR A 129 -7.17 -13.08 -22.53
N ARG A 130 -8.48 -13.08 -22.83
CA ARG A 130 -9.38 -14.20 -22.55
C ARG A 130 -9.35 -15.15 -23.74
N LEU A 131 -8.57 -16.23 -23.64
CA LEU A 131 -8.71 -17.35 -24.59
C LEU A 131 -9.54 -18.44 -23.90
N GLY A 132 -10.75 -18.69 -24.39
CA GLY A 132 -11.63 -19.76 -23.86
C GLY A 132 -12.18 -19.56 -22.44
N GLY A 133 -12.25 -18.33 -21.93
CA GLY A 133 -12.86 -18.03 -20.62
C GLY A 133 -12.01 -18.39 -19.39
N ARG A 134 -10.71 -18.62 -19.57
CA ARG A 134 -9.77 -18.97 -18.48
C ARG A 134 -8.73 -17.88 -18.27
N LEU A 135 -8.22 -17.75 -17.05
CA LEU A 135 -7.03 -16.97 -16.77
C LEU A 135 -5.80 -17.66 -17.36
N LEU A 136 -4.87 -16.87 -17.89
CA LEU A 136 -3.58 -17.39 -18.36
C LEU A 136 -2.76 -17.87 -17.16
N LEU A 137 -2.24 -19.09 -17.24
CA LEU A 137 -1.18 -19.55 -16.34
C LEU A 137 0.18 -19.03 -16.82
N PRO A 138 1.23 -19.07 -15.96
CA PRO A 138 2.60 -18.88 -16.42
C PRO A 138 2.89 -19.72 -17.68
N ASN A 139 3.52 -19.10 -18.70
CA ASN A 139 3.79 -19.65 -20.03
C ASN A 139 2.61 -19.73 -21.02
N ASN A 140 1.56 -18.92 -20.85
CA ASN A 140 0.36 -18.93 -21.72
C ASN A 140 -0.34 -20.29 -21.79
N LYS A 141 -0.19 -21.13 -20.76
CA LYS A 141 -0.83 -22.45 -20.68
C LYS A 141 -2.16 -22.36 -19.94
N PHE A 142 -3.03 -23.33 -20.20
CA PHE A 142 -4.23 -23.56 -19.40
C PHE A 142 -3.97 -24.62 -18.33
N PRO A 143 -4.77 -24.68 -17.26
CA PRO A 143 -4.77 -25.83 -16.37
C PRO A 143 -5.13 -27.07 -17.18
N ASP A 144 -4.19 -28.00 -17.34
CA ASP A 144 -4.47 -29.33 -17.87
C ASP A 144 -5.21 -30.12 -16.80
N HIS A 145 -6.54 -30.18 -16.92
CA HIS A 145 -7.28 -31.29 -16.34
C HIS A 145 -7.04 -32.50 -17.24
N GLY A 146 -5.92 -33.19 -17.05
CA GLY A 146 -5.83 -34.59 -17.48
C GLY A 146 -7.05 -35.33 -16.92
N PRO A 147 -7.63 -36.30 -17.66
CA PRO A 147 -8.83 -36.99 -17.21
C PRO A 147 -8.60 -37.53 -15.80
N SER A 148 -9.43 -37.10 -14.85
CA SER A 148 -9.50 -37.72 -13.54
C SER A 148 -9.92 -39.16 -13.76
N SER A 149 -9.01 -40.10 -13.51
CA SER A 149 -9.34 -41.52 -13.43
C SER A 149 -10.32 -41.71 -12.28
N ALA A 150 -11.58 -41.96 -12.64
CA ALA A 150 -12.61 -42.51 -11.76
C ALA A 150 -12.35 -44.00 -11.52
#